data_AF-A0A3D3XD40-F1
#
_entry.id   AF-A0A3D3XD40-F1
#
_cell.length_a   1.000
_cell.length_b   1.000
_cell.length_c   1.000
_cell.angle_alpha   90.00
_cell.angle_beta   90.00
_cell.angle_gamma   90.00
#
_symmetry.space_group_name_H-M   'P 1'
#
loop_
_entity.id
_entity.type
_entity.pdbx_description
1 polymer ?
#
loop_
_entity_poly.entity_id
_entity_poly.type
_entity_poly.pdbx_seq_one_letter_code
_entity_poly.pdbx_strand_id
1 'polypeptide(L)'
;GLQKWVRKELERFFSSGVYPENTMATQWLMADLIQEPDLVAYLQAESRIVSNLVQSIRENLPKDVRLNLIPTVQRPTAGCWVEGTDLKGMAAIFDGIDACAYQKGADEIFQDAWDVRNRLGEETQLNFVLRPAHPDLENKPQLLESIHKLKTLNPAGISFYNYGFLPQQNLEWTQEAFEML
;
A
#
# COMPACT_ATOMS: atom_id res chain seq x y z
N GLY A 1 12.02 19.16 -22.66
CA GLY A 1 12.55 18.48 -21.48
C GLY A 1 11.48 18.43 -20.42
N LEU A 2 11.39 17.30 -19.72
CA LEU A 2 10.31 16.93 -18.81
C LEU A 2 9.83 18.07 -17.89
N GLN A 3 10.74 18.77 -17.21
CA GLN A 3 10.40 19.86 -16.29
C GLN A 3 9.53 20.96 -16.94
N LYS A 4 9.85 21.36 -18.18
CA LYS A 4 9.09 22.37 -18.91
C LYS A 4 7.71 21.87 -19.32
N TRP A 5 7.62 20.59 -19.67
CA TRP A 5 6.35 19.94 -20.02
C TRP A 5 5.44 19.85 -18.78
N VAL A 6 5.95 19.33 -17.66
CA VAL A 6 5.20 19.22 -16.39
C VAL A 6 4.70 20.58 -15.93
N ARG A 7 5.55 21.62 -15.98
CA ARG A 7 5.13 22.99 -15.63
C ARG A 7 3.93 23.43 -16.47
N LYS A 8 4.01 23.27 -17.80
CA LYS A 8 2.94 23.67 -18.71
C LYS A 8 1.63 22.94 -18.40
N GLU A 9 1.67 21.63 -18.15
CA GLU A 9 0.46 20.85 -17.87
C GLU A 9 -0.15 21.20 -16.51
N LEU A 10 0.67 21.44 -15.48
CA LEU A 10 0.18 21.92 -14.18
C LEU A 10 -0.43 23.32 -14.28
N GLU A 11 0.23 24.26 -14.97
CA GLU A 11 -0.32 25.60 -15.21
C GLU A 11 -1.67 25.53 -15.94
N ARG A 12 -1.77 24.68 -16.97
CA ARG A 12 -3.03 24.42 -17.68
C ARG A 12 -4.10 23.85 -16.74
N PHE A 13 -3.77 22.84 -15.94
CA PHE A 13 -4.72 22.22 -15.01
C PHE A 13 -5.21 23.22 -13.96
N PHE A 14 -4.30 23.92 -13.27
CA PHE A 14 -4.67 24.88 -12.23
C PHE A 14 -5.41 26.11 -12.76
N SER A 15 -5.22 26.48 -14.03
CA SER A 15 -6.00 27.56 -14.66
C SER A 15 -7.39 27.13 -15.15
N SER A 16 -7.69 25.82 -15.18
CA SER A 16 -8.91 25.29 -15.81
C SER A 16 -10.17 25.39 -14.95
N GLY A 17 -10.03 25.43 -13.62
CA GLY A 17 -11.16 25.29 -12.70
C GLY A 17 -11.82 23.89 -12.70
N VAL A 18 -11.21 22.90 -13.33
CA VAL A 18 -11.72 21.52 -13.42
C VAL A 18 -11.19 20.67 -12.26
N TYR A 19 -12.09 19.93 -11.61
CA TYR A 19 -11.78 18.98 -10.53
C TYR A 19 -12.32 17.61 -10.91
N PRO A 20 -11.51 16.75 -11.57
CA PRO A 20 -11.97 15.45 -12.03
C PRO A 20 -12.15 14.47 -10.85
N GLU A 21 -13.11 13.55 -11.01
CA GLU A 21 -13.18 12.35 -10.17
C GLU A 21 -11.91 11.50 -10.30
N ASN A 22 -11.54 10.77 -9.25
CA ASN A 22 -10.29 9.98 -9.21
C ASN A 22 -10.16 8.99 -10.39
N THR A 23 -11.27 8.39 -10.81
CA THR A 23 -11.29 7.46 -11.96
C THR A 23 -10.88 8.14 -13.26
N MET A 24 -11.30 9.39 -13.46
CA MET A 24 -10.95 10.19 -14.63
C MET A 24 -9.50 10.69 -14.55
N ALA A 25 -9.08 11.20 -13.40
CA ALA A 25 -7.70 11.66 -13.17
C ALA A 25 -6.69 10.53 -13.43
N THR A 26 -7.03 9.30 -13.03
CA THR A 26 -6.21 8.11 -13.29
C THR A 26 -6.05 7.84 -14.79
N GLN A 27 -7.12 7.95 -15.58
CA GLN A 27 -7.04 7.76 -17.03
C GLN A 27 -6.21 8.86 -17.72
N TRP A 28 -6.27 10.10 -17.23
CA TRP A 28 -5.42 11.18 -17.74
C TRP A 28 -3.94 10.91 -17.47
N LEU A 29 -3.60 10.52 -16.24
CA LEU A 29 -2.23 10.15 -15.90
C LEU A 29 -1.74 8.96 -16.75
N MET A 30 -2.56 7.93 -16.96
CA MET A 30 -2.20 6.80 -17.83
C MET A 30 -1.90 7.26 -19.25
N ALA A 31 -2.69 8.19 -19.80
CA ALA A 31 -2.45 8.74 -21.13
C ALA A 31 -1.13 9.53 -21.19
N ASP A 32 -0.83 10.33 -20.17
CA ASP A 32 0.41 11.10 -20.07
C ASP A 32 1.63 10.18 -19.93
N LEU A 33 1.55 9.10 -19.15
CA LEU A 33 2.63 8.11 -19.01
C LEU A 33 2.93 7.37 -20.33
N ILE A 34 1.93 7.14 -21.16
CA ILE A 34 2.10 6.52 -22.48
C ILE A 34 2.72 7.51 -23.49
N GLN A 35 2.31 8.78 -23.41
CA GLN A 35 2.71 9.81 -24.37
C GLN A 35 4.04 10.47 -24.07
N GLU A 36 4.42 10.59 -22.79
CA GLU A 36 5.71 11.13 -22.35
C GLU A 36 6.57 10.07 -21.63
N PRO A 37 7.44 9.36 -22.37
CA PRO A 37 8.34 8.36 -21.82
C PRO A 37 9.26 8.88 -20.70
N ASP A 38 9.60 10.18 -20.73
CA ASP A 38 10.42 10.81 -19.71
C ASP A 38 9.73 10.80 -18.32
N LEU A 39 8.38 10.77 -18.24
CA LEU A 39 7.67 10.63 -16.98
C LEU A 39 7.89 9.23 -16.37
N VAL A 40 7.79 8.19 -17.19
CA VAL A 40 8.08 6.82 -16.75
C VAL A 40 9.55 6.70 -16.33
N ALA A 41 10.47 7.28 -17.08
CA ALA A 41 11.89 7.30 -16.72
C ALA A 41 12.14 8.04 -15.39
N TYR A 42 11.41 9.12 -15.12
CA TYR A 42 11.45 9.82 -13.84
C TYR A 42 10.96 8.94 -12.68
N LEU A 43 9.80 8.28 -12.82
CA LEU A 43 9.26 7.38 -11.79
C LEU A 43 10.20 6.19 -11.51
N GLN A 44 10.82 5.64 -12.56
CA GLN A 44 11.84 4.59 -12.42
C GLN A 44 13.10 5.10 -11.71
N ALA A 45 13.51 6.35 -11.98
CA ALA A 45 14.65 6.95 -11.30
C ALA A 45 14.35 7.17 -9.80
N GLU A 46 13.15 7.64 -9.45
CA GLU A 46 12.68 7.78 -8.08
C GLU A 46 12.67 6.44 -7.35
N SER A 47 12.06 5.41 -7.97
CA SER A 47 12.05 4.06 -7.43
C SER A 47 13.46 3.52 -7.15
N ARG A 48 14.39 3.71 -8.09
CA ARG A 48 15.79 3.31 -7.91
C ARG A 48 16.48 4.06 -6.76
N ILE A 49 16.21 5.35 -6.58
CA ILE A 49 16.80 6.14 -5.48
C ILE A 49 16.35 5.57 -4.14
N VAL A 50 15.05 5.32 -3.97
CA VAL A 50 14.49 4.74 -2.75
C VAL A 50 15.02 3.34 -2.51
N SER A 51 15.02 2.47 -3.53
CA SER A 51 15.57 1.12 -3.44
C SER A 51 17.04 1.12 -3.01
N ASN A 52 17.88 1.99 -3.59
CA ASN A 52 19.28 2.10 -3.21
C ASN A 52 19.47 2.55 -1.76
N LEU A 53 18.67 3.53 -1.31
CA LEU A 53 18.69 3.98 0.08
C LEU A 53 18.34 2.83 1.03
N VAL A 54 17.25 2.12 0.76
CA VAL A 54 16.80 0.98 1.57
C VAL A 54 17.83 -0.15 1.56
N GLN A 55 18.40 -0.47 0.40
CA GLN A 55 19.44 -1.49 0.29
C GLN A 55 20.64 -1.13 1.17
N SER A 56 21.05 0.15 1.20
CA SER A 56 22.13 0.59 2.08
C SER A 56 21.80 0.39 3.57
N ILE A 57 20.53 0.55 3.97
CA ILE A 57 20.08 0.25 5.33
C ILE A 57 20.22 -1.26 5.60
N ARG A 58 19.70 -2.11 4.72
CA ARG A 58 19.77 -3.57 4.85
C ARG A 58 21.20 -4.09 4.95
N GLU A 59 22.13 -3.52 4.19
CA GLU A 59 23.56 -3.86 4.19
C GLU A 59 24.27 -3.47 5.49
N ASN A 60 23.78 -2.45 6.20
CA ASN A 60 24.34 -1.97 7.46
C ASN A 60 23.63 -2.52 8.71
N LEU A 61 22.49 -3.21 8.55
CA LEU A 61 21.81 -3.87 9.66
C LEU A 61 22.53 -5.18 10.06
N PRO A 62 22.55 -5.52 11.36
CA PRO A 62 22.96 -6.86 11.80
C PRO A 62 22.17 -7.95 11.06
N LYS A 63 22.84 -9.05 10.72
CA LYS A 63 22.27 -10.12 9.88
C LYS A 63 21.07 -10.83 10.52
N ASP A 64 20.98 -10.82 11.83
CA ASP A 64 19.92 -11.42 12.63
C ASP A 64 18.72 -10.48 12.84
N VAL A 65 18.83 -9.20 12.45
CA VAL A 65 17.71 -8.25 12.48
C VAL A 65 16.87 -8.44 11.21
N ARG A 66 15.59 -8.78 11.39
CA ARG A 66 14.60 -8.77 10.31
C ARG A 66 14.19 -7.34 9.97
N LEU A 67 14.00 -7.09 8.69
CA LEU A 67 13.54 -5.83 8.14
C LEU A 67 12.31 -6.09 7.27
N ASN A 68 11.14 -5.60 7.70
CA ASN A 68 9.92 -5.62 6.92
C ASN A 68 9.61 -4.22 6.34
N LEU A 69 8.87 -4.19 5.23
CA LEU A 69 8.40 -2.94 4.61
C LEU A 69 6.90 -2.77 4.77
N ILE A 70 6.46 -1.59 5.22
CA ILE A 70 5.12 -1.09 4.93
C ILE A 70 5.21 -0.30 3.61
N PRO A 71 4.66 -0.80 2.49
CA PRO A 71 4.92 -0.23 1.17
C PRO A 71 4.23 1.12 0.98
N THR A 72 3.05 1.29 1.57
CA THR A 72 2.31 2.54 1.62
C THR A 72 1.20 2.46 2.66
N VAL A 73 0.75 3.61 3.14
CA VAL A 73 -0.53 3.75 3.88
C VAL A 73 -1.65 4.29 2.98
N GLN A 74 -1.34 4.59 1.71
CA GLN A 74 -2.30 5.02 0.70
C GLN A 74 -3.09 3.83 0.14
N ARG A 75 -4.15 4.14 -0.59
CA ARG A 75 -5.11 3.16 -1.12
C ARG A 75 -5.30 3.38 -2.62
N PRO A 76 -5.23 2.35 -3.46
CA PRO A 76 -4.82 0.97 -3.16
C PRO A 76 -3.31 0.83 -2.90
N THR A 77 -2.91 -0.30 -2.35
CA THR A 77 -1.49 -0.62 -2.06
C THR A 77 -0.65 -0.59 -3.35
N ALA A 78 -1.26 -0.94 -4.49
CA ALA A 78 -0.64 -0.82 -5.81
C ALA A 78 -0.20 0.62 -6.16
N GLY A 79 -0.69 1.64 -5.46
CA GLY A 79 -0.30 3.05 -5.61
C GLY A 79 1.03 3.42 -4.93
N CYS A 80 1.71 2.48 -4.27
CA CYS A 80 2.99 2.72 -3.58
C CYS A 80 4.13 3.28 -4.46
N TRP A 81 3.98 3.21 -5.79
CA TRP A 81 4.88 3.86 -6.75
C TRP A 81 4.91 5.39 -6.61
N VAL A 82 3.85 6.02 -6.10
CA VAL A 82 3.81 7.46 -5.80
C VAL A 82 4.84 7.84 -4.73
N GLU A 83 5.19 6.90 -3.85
CA GLU A 83 6.17 7.05 -2.78
C GLU A 83 7.54 6.48 -3.20
N GLY A 84 7.73 6.18 -4.49
CA GLY A 84 8.97 5.63 -5.02
C GLY A 84 9.23 4.18 -4.64
N THR A 85 8.21 3.39 -4.31
CA THR A 85 8.39 1.95 -4.04
C THR A 85 7.64 1.10 -5.06
N ASP A 86 8.08 -0.13 -5.24
CA ASP A 86 7.32 -1.13 -5.97
C ASP A 86 7.34 -2.46 -5.19
N LEU A 87 6.21 -3.16 -5.19
CA LEU A 87 6.05 -4.35 -4.36
C LEU A 87 7.08 -5.45 -4.69
N LYS A 88 7.36 -5.66 -5.97
CA LYS A 88 8.21 -6.78 -6.41
C LYS A 88 9.69 -6.50 -6.15
N GLY A 89 10.17 -5.30 -6.49
CA GLY A 89 11.54 -4.87 -6.25
C GLY A 89 11.86 -4.84 -4.77
N MET A 90 10.94 -4.32 -3.95
CA MET A 90 11.14 -4.28 -2.50
C MET A 90 11.12 -5.65 -1.84
N ALA A 91 10.29 -6.59 -2.30
CA ALA A 91 10.28 -7.95 -1.77
C ALA A 91 11.63 -8.70 -1.91
N ALA A 92 12.51 -8.25 -2.81
CA ALA A 92 13.86 -8.79 -2.94
C ALA A 92 14.86 -8.23 -1.93
N ILE A 93 14.55 -7.11 -1.27
CA ILE A 93 15.43 -6.41 -0.32
C ILE A 93 15.00 -6.68 1.13
N PHE A 94 13.70 -6.81 1.36
CA PHE A 94 13.10 -6.99 2.68
C PHE A 94 12.84 -8.45 3.04
N ASP A 95 12.84 -8.75 4.33
CA ASP A 95 12.52 -10.08 4.89
C ASP A 95 11.00 -10.35 4.93
N GLY A 96 10.19 -9.34 4.64
CA GLY A 96 8.74 -9.41 4.57
C GLY A 96 8.08 -8.06 4.24
N ILE A 97 6.80 -8.11 3.94
CA ILE A 97 5.95 -6.97 3.63
C ILE A 97 4.80 -6.92 4.65
N ASP A 98 4.59 -5.77 5.27
CA ASP A 98 3.46 -5.48 6.15
C ASP A 98 2.46 -4.59 5.40
N ALA A 99 1.57 -5.21 4.62
CA ALA A 99 0.61 -4.48 3.80
C ALA A 99 -0.54 -3.93 4.64
N CYS A 100 -0.80 -2.62 4.52
CA CYS A 100 -1.91 -1.96 5.19
C CYS A 100 -3.25 -2.33 4.54
N ALA A 101 -4.04 -3.16 5.22
CA ALA A 101 -5.39 -3.57 4.81
C ALA A 101 -6.43 -2.49 5.21
N TYR A 102 -6.28 -1.28 4.65
CA TYR A 102 -7.01 -0.08 5.09
C TYR A 102 -8.21 0.28 4.19
N GLN A 103 -8.56 -0.55 3.21
CA GLN A 103 -9.73 -0.30 2.36
C GLN A 103 -11.05 -0.29 3.15
N LYS A 104 -12.13 0.18 2.52
CA LYS A 104 -13.43 0.25 3.18
C LYS A 104 -14.13 -1.10 3.13
N GLY A 105 -14.24 -1.75 4.29
CA GLY A 105 -14.95 -3.02 4.46
C GLY A 105 -14.21 -4.23 3.91
N ALA A 106 -14.74 -5.41 4.21
CA ALA A 106 -14.06 -6.69 3.99
C ALA A 106 -13.80 -7.01 2.50
N ASP A 107 -14.69 -6.60 1.60
CA ASP A 107 -14.56 -6.87 0.16
C ASP A 107 -13.42 -6.08 -0.47
N GLU A 108 -13.37 -4.75 -0.28
CA GLU A 108 -12.30 -3.93 -0.84
C GLU A 108 -10.95 -4.29 -0.21
N ILE A 109 -10.92 -4.60 1.10
CA ILE A 109 -9.71 -5.07 1.78
C ILE A 109 -9.19 -6.34 1.11
N PHE A 110 -10.07 -7.31 0.85
CA PHE A 110 -9.68 -8.55 0.20
C PHE A 110 -9.20 -8.33 -1.24
N GLN A 111 -9.85 -7.47 -2.01
CA GLN A 111 -9.47 -7.18 -3.40
C GLN A 111 -8.06 -6.57 -3.49
N ASP A 112 -7.74 -5.59 -2.64
CA ASP A 112 -6.40 -4.98 -2.60
C ASP A 112 -5.36 -6.00 -2.10
N ALA A 113 -5.68 -6.73 -1.03
CA ALA A 113 -4.81 -7.77 -0.48
C ALA A 113 -4.51 -8.91 -1.49
N TRP A 114 -5.50 -9.29 -2.30
CA TRP A 114 -5.36 -10.28 -3.35
C TRP A 114 -4.39 -9.81 -4.45
N ASP A 115 -4.50 -8.55 -4.89
CA ASP A 115 -3.55 -7.96 -5.85
C ASP A 115 -2.12 -7.91 -5.28
N VAL A 116 -1.98 -7.51 -4.01
CA VAL A 116 -0.68 -7.52 -3.31
C VAL A 116 -0.09 -8.93 -3.27
N ARG A 117 -0.84 -9.94 -2.83
CA ARG A 117 -0.37 -11.33 -2.80
C ARG A 117 0.06 -11.81 -4.19
N ASN A 118 -0.70 -11.51 -5.24
CA ASN A 118 -0.34 -11.93 -6.60
C ASN A 118 0.94 -11.28 -7.12
N ARG A 119 1.19 -10.01 -6.77
CA ARG A 119 2.43 -9.32 -7.19
C ARG A 119 3.66 -9.82 -6.46
N LEU A 120 3.50 -10.19 -5.19
CA LEU A 120 4.57 -10.67 -4.32
C LEU A 120 4.85 -12.17 -4.47
N GLY A 121 3.87 -12.95 -4.92
CA GLY A 121 3.94 -14.40 -4.96
C GLY A 121 3.72 -15.06 -3.60
N GLU A 122 3.67 -16.39 -3.60
CA GLU A 122 3.35 -17.20 -2.41
C GLU A 122 4.52 -17.28 -1.41
N GLU A 123 5.76 -17.22 -1.89
CA GLU A 123 6.96 -17.35 -1.05
C GLU A 123 7.26 -16.10 -0.21
N THR A 124 6.74 -14.93 -0.62
CA THR A 124 6.98 -13.68 0.11
C THR A 124 6.24 -13.70 1.45
N GLN A 125 6.99 -13.40 2.53
CA GLN A 125 6.46 -13.20 3.86
C GLN A 125 5.58 -11.94 3.86
N LEU A 126 4.26 -12.14 3.80
CA LEU A 126 3.29 -11.05 3.71
C LEU A 126 2.40 -11.06 4.95
N ASN A 127 2.46 -9.97 5.70
CA ASN A 127 1.53 -9.68 6.79
C ASN A 127 0.49 -8.67 6.33
N PHE A 128 -0.68 -8.70 6.98
CA PHE A 128 -1.69 -7.66 6.82
C PHE A 128 -1.89 -6.89 8.13
N VAL A 129 -1.96 -5.56 8.02
CA VAL A 129 -2.19 -4.67 9.15
C VAL A 129 -3.57 -4.04 9.01
N LEU A 130 -4.49 -4.29 9.94
CA LEU A 130 -5.82 -3.69 9.96
C LEU A 130 -5.92 -2.54 10.97
N ARG A 131 -6.84 -1.60 10.71
CA ARG A 131 -7.34 -0.67 11.73
C ARG A 131 -8.78 -1.06 12.05
N PRO A 132 -9.07 -1.60 13.24
CA PRO A 132 -10.40 -2.11 13.58
C PRO A 132 -11.36 -0.97 13.95
N ALA A 133 -11.48 0.06 13.11
CA ALA A 133 -12.31 1.24 13.33
C ALA A 133 -12.65 1.97 12.02
N HIS A 134 -13.59 2.91 12.10
CA HIS A 134 -13.91 3.84 11.02
C HIS A 134 -12.66 4.66 10.62
N PRO A 135 -12.43 4.97 9.33
CA PRO A 135 -13.31 4.74 8.18
C PRO A 135 -13.16 3.37 7.50
N ASP A 136 -12.29 2.51 7.99
CA ASP A 136 -11.95 1.25 7.30
C ASP A 136 -13.00 0.19 7.61
N LEU A 137 -13.37 0.06 8.89
CA LEU A 137 -14.29 -0.95 9.39
C LEU A 137 -15.34 -0.29 10.28
N GLU A 138 -16.61 -0.45 9.93
CA GLU A 138 -17.73 0.21 10.63
C GLU A 138 -18.18 -0.57 11.87
N ASN A 139 -17.94 -1.88 11.93
CA ASN A 139 -18.43 -2.75 12.99
C ASN A 139 -17.60 -4.04 13.12
N LYS A 140 -17.79 -4.75 14.25
CA LYS A 140 -17.13 -6.04 14.52
C LYS A 140 -17.34 -7.09 13.41
N PRO A 141 -18.56 -7.33 12.89
CA PRO A 141 -18.75 -8.28 11.79
C PRO A 141 -17.83 -8.04 10.58
N GLN A 142 -17.66 -6.78 10.15
CA GLN A 142 -16.75 -6.46 9.04
C GLN A 142 -15.29 -6.79 9.38
N LEU A 143 -14.85 -6.57 10.63
CA LEU A 143 -13.50 -6.95 11.07
C LEU A 143 -13.28 -8.46 10.96
N LEU A 144 -14.21 -9.25 11.52
CA LEU A 144 -14.10 -10.71 11.53
C LEU A 144 -14.17 -11.29 10.11
N GLU A 145 -15.02 -10.72 9.25
CA GLU A 145 -15.11 -11.09 7.84
C GLU A 145 -13.81 -10.77 7.08
N SER A 146 -13.21 -9.61 7.34
CA SER A 146 -11.92 -9.20 6.75
C SER A 146 -10.83 -10.20 7.11
N ILE A 147 -10.74 -10.60 8.38
CA ILE A 147 -9.77 -11.61 8.84
C ILE A 147 -10.00 -12.94 8.12
N HIS A 148 -11.26 -13.40 8.03
CA HIS A 148 -11.59 -14.65 7.37
C HIS A 148 -11.12 -14.65 5.90
N LYS A 149 -11.39 -13.56 5.18
CA LYS A 149 -10.96 -13.38 3.78
C LYS A 149 -9.45 -13.29 3.65
N LEU A 150 -8.77 -12.51 4.48
CA LEU A 150 -7.32 -12.34 4.44
C LEU A 150 -6.58 -13.66 4.73
N LYS A 151 -7.09 -14.50 5.63
CA LYS A 151 -6.50 -15.84 5.90
C LYS A 151 -6.45 -16.73 4.66
N THR A 152 -7.38 -16.58 3.71
CA THR A 152 -7.37 -17.35 2.45
C THR A 152 -6.18 -17.04 1.55
N LEU A 153 -5.48 -15.93 1.80
CA LEU A 153 -4.27 -15.49 1.08
C LEU A 153 -2.97 -16.00 1.74
N ASN A 154 -3.08 -16.93 2.70
CA ASN A 154 -1.98 -17.52 3.46
C ASN A 154 -0.95 -16.49 3.98
N PRO A 155 -1.37 -15.47 4.75
CA PRO A 155 -0.44 -14.47 5.28
C PRO A 155 0.51 -15.09 6.30
N ALA A 156 1.69 -14.50 6.45
CA ALA A 156 2.61 -14.79 7.54
C ALA A 156 2.06 -14.31 8.91
N GLY A 157 1.15 -13.34 8.89
CA GLY A 157 0.54 -12.79 10.09
C GLY A 157 -0.53 -11.75 9.78
N ILE A 158 -1.40 -11.52 10.75
CA ILE A 158 -2.36 -10.41 10.74
C ILE A 158 -2.17 -9.64 12.03
N SER A 159 -2.09 -8.31 11.94
CA SER A 159 -1.87 -7.42 13.07
C SER A 159 -2.84 -6.25 13.05
N PHE A 160 -2.94 -5.55 14.17
CA PHE A 160 -3.82 -4.40 14.32
C PHE A 160 -3.01 -3.15 14.67
N TYR A 161 -3.38 -2.03 14.05
CA TYR A 161 -2.75 -0.74 14.28
C TYR A 161 -3.69 0.20 15.02
N ASN A 162 -3.08 1.20 15.65
CA ASN A 162 -3.71 2.36 16.25
C ASN A 162 -4.39 2.13 17.61
N TYR A 163 -3.90 1.18 18.42
CA TYR A 163 -4.43 0.87 19.75
C TYR A 163 -4.69 2.10 20.64
N GLY A 164 -3.85 3.13 20.58
CA GLY A 164 -4.00 4.35 21.38
C GLY A 164 -5.22 5.21 21.02
N PHE A 165 -5.86 4.98 19.87
CA PHE A 165 -7.03 5.73 19.40
C PHE A 165 -8.28 4.86 19.28
N LEU A 166 -8.19 3.56 19.59
CA LEU A 166 -9.35 2.67 19.52
C LEU A 166 -10.25 2.91 20.74
N PRO A 167 -11.57 3.12 20.53
CA PRO A 167 -12.53 3.02 21.61
C PRO A 167 -12.44 1.64 22.27
N GLN A 168 -12.81 1.55 23.56
CA GLN A 168 -12.80 0.28 24.29
C GLN A 168 -13.52 -0.84 23.56
N GLN A 169 -14.70 -0.54 22.98
CA GLN A 169 -15.47 -1.51 22.21
C GLN A 169 -14.66 -2.10 21.04
N ASN A 170 -13.85 -1.30 20.35
CA ASN A 170 -13.03 -1.74 19.23
C ASN A 170 -11.82 -2.57 19.70
N LEU A 171 -11.31 -2.33 20.91
CA LEU A 171 -10.31 -3.19 21.54
C LEU A 171 -10.89 -4.58 21.84
N GLU A 172 -12.13 -4.65 22.32
CA GLU A 172 -12.85 -5.91 22.53
C GLU A 172 -13.06 -6.67 21.20
N TRP A 173 -13.39 -5.97 20.11
CA TRP A 173 -13.44 -6.58 18.78
C TRP A 173 -12.09 -7.18 18.37
N THR A 174 -11.01 -6.47 18.68
CA THR A 174 -9.64 -6.89 18.38
C THR A 174 -9.24 -8.12 19.18
N GLN A 175 -9.68 -8.23 20.44
CA GLN A 175 -9.50 -9.42 21.26
C GLN A 175 -10.16 -10.65 20.63
N GLU A 176 -11.44 -10.56 20.26
CA GLU A 176 -12.14 -11.66 19.58
C GLU A 176 -11.50 -12.01 18.23
N ALA A 177 -11.03 -11.00 17.50
CA ALA A 177 -10.31 -11.19 16.25
C ALA A 177 -8.99 -11.97 16.43
N PHE A 178 -8.25 -11.77 17.53
CA PHE A 178 -7.03 -12.54 17.82
C PHE A 178 -7.30 -14.03 18.05
N GLU A 179 -8.48 -14.40 18.57
CA GLU A 179 -8.85 -15.81 18.76
C GLU A 179 -9.02 -16.57 17.43
N MET A 180 -9.11 -15.84 16.31
CA MET A 180 -9.19 -16.41 14.96
C MET A 180 -7.83 -16.60 14.27
N LEU A 181 -6.73 -16.05 14.81
CA LEU A 181 -5.41 -16.05 14.18
C LEU A 181 -4.58 -17.26 14.65
#